data_AF-F2M3S6-F1
#
_entry.id   AF-F2M3S6-F1
#
_cell.length_a   1.000
_cell.length_b   1.000
_cell.length_c   1.000
_cell.angle_alpha   90.00
_cell.angle_beta   90.00
_cell.angle_gamma   90.00
#
_symmetry.space_group_name_H-M   'P 1'
#
loop_
_entity.id
_entity.type
_entity.pdbx_description
1 polymer ?
#
loop_
_entity_poly.entity_id
_entity_poly.type
_entity_poly.pdbx_seq_one_letter_code
_entity_poly.pdbx_strand_id
1 'polypeptide(L)'
;MENMQEARLSFIKEITYEVVKMIAVNFNISLKEAKKEFTESRTYNFLSYSDDPFVEEGPEDFFEMFNNEKKYGRMITDTQLYLEQHPELYKN
;
A
#
# COMPACT_ATOMS: atom_id res chain seq x y z
N MET A 1 5.56 -2.09 26.53
CA MET A 1 5.06 -2.83 25.35
C MET A 1 3.73 -2.29 24.84
N GLU A 2 2.86 -1.68 25.67
CA GLU A 2 1.60 -1.02 25.22
C GLU A 2 1.80 0.04 24.11
N ASN A 3 2.87 0.84 24.18
CA ASN A 3 3.10 1.98 23.28
C ASN A 3 3.28 1.58 21.79
N MET A 4 3.90 0.44 21.48
CA MET A 4 4.15 0.04 20.08
C MET A 4 2.90 -0.45 19.36
N GLN A 5 1.97 -1.11 20.06
CA GLN A 5 0.73 -1.57 19.45
C GLN A 5 -0.21 -0.40 19.15
N GLU A 6 -0.29 0.58 20.05
CA GLU A 6 -1.06 1.80 19.83
C GLU A 6 -0.50 2.62 18.66
N ALA A 7 0.83 2.77 18.59
CA ALA A 7 1.50 3.41 17.46
C ALA A 7 1.21 2.71 16.13
N ARG A 8 1.25 1.36 16.11
CA ARG A 8 0.90 0.54 14.94
C ARG A 8 -0.54 0.79 14.49
N LEU A 9 -1.48 0.82 15.42
CA LEU A 9 -2.89 1.06 15.10
C LEU A 9 -3.13 2.48 14.58
N SER A 10 -2.45 3.49 15.15
CA SER A 10 -2.52 4.88 14.64
C SER A 10 -1.98 4.98 13.23
N PHE A 11 -0.80 4.38 12.99
CA PHE A 11 -0.18 4.34 11.68
C PHE A 11 -1.10 3.70 10.63
N ILE A 12 -1.61 2.49 10.89
CA ILE A 12 -2.53 1.81 9.96
C ILE A 12 -3.74 2.70 9.66
N LYS A 13 -4.32 3.36 10.66
CA LYS A 13 -5.48 4.23 10.50
C LYS A 13 -5.17 5.46 9.64
N GLU A 14 -4.03 6.10 9.88
CA GLU A 14 -3.57 7.28 9.12
C GLU A 14 -3.28 6.93 7.67
N ILE A 15 -2.48 5.90 7.42
CA ILE A 15 -2.19 5.40 6.07
C ILE A 15 -3.48 5.03 5.34
N THR A 16 -4.37 4.27 6.00
CA THR A 16 -5.65 3.87 5.40
C THR A 16 -6.48 5.08 4.98
N TYR A 17 -6.54 6.11 5.81
CA TYR A 17 -7.31 7.30 5.49
C TYR A 17 -6.74 8.05 4.27
N GLU A 18 -5.43 8.22 4.22
CA GLU A 18 -4.75 8.89 3.09
C GLU A 18 -4.90 8.11 1.79
N VAL A 19 -4.64 6.80 1.80
CA VAL A 19 -4.77 5.93 0.61
C VAL A 19 -6.21 5.92 0.10
N VAL A 20 -7.20 5.85 0.99
CA VAL A 20 -8.62 5.88 0.58
C VAL A 20 -8.98 7.20 -0.11
N LYS A 21 -8.43 8.34 0.32
CA LYS A 21 -8.63 9.61 -0.40
C LYS A 21 -7.98 9.58 -1.78
N MET A 22 -6.76 9.05 -1.89
CA MET A 22 -6.05 8.91 -3.17
C MET A 22 -6.84 8.02 -4.14
N ILE A 23 -7.37 6.89 -3.68
CA ILE A 23 -8.21 5.99 -4.47
C ILE A 23 -9.49 6.69 -4.92
N ALA A 24 -10.22 7.34 -4.00
CA ALA A 24 -11.46 8.04 -4.35
C ALA A 24 -11.26 9.09 -5.45
N VAL A 25 -10.16 9.86 -5.38
CA VAL A 25 -9.81 10.86 -6.39
C VAL A 25 -9.40 10.20 -7.71
N ASN A 26 -8.48 9.23 -7.69
CA ASN A 26 -7.93 8.66 -8.92
C ASN A 26 -8.93 7.78 -9.69
N PHE A 27 -9.80 7.07 -9.00
CA PHE A 27 -10.82 6.22 -9.61
C PHE A 27 -12.17 6.93 -9.79
N ASN A 28 -12.30 8.18 -9.34
CA ASN A 28 -13.53 8.97 -9.37
C ASN A 28 -14.72 8.23 -8.72
N ILE A 29 -14.49 7.68 -7.53
CA ILE A 29 -15.47 6.93 -6.74
C ILE A 29 -15.68 7.57 -5.36
N SER A 30 -16.72 7.15 -4.64
CA SER A 30 -16.98 7.67 -3.29
C SER A 30 -15.91 7.20 -2.28
N LEU A 31 -15.65 7.98 -1.24
CA LEU A 31 -14.76 7.56 -0.13
C LEU A 31 -15.20 6.23 0.50
N LYS A 32 -16.52 5.98 0.57
CA LYS A 32 -17.07 4.73 1.10
C LYS A 32 -16.69 3.53 0.22
N GLU A 33 -16.78 3.70 -1.09
CA GLU A 33 -16.42 2.67 -2.05
C GLU A 33 -14.90 2.46 -2.11
N ALA A 34 -14.12 3.54 -2.18
CA ALA A 34 -12.66 3.49 -2.09
C ALA A 34 -12.18 2.79 -0.81
N LYS A 35 -12.80 3.08 0.34
CA LYS A 35 -12.52 2.39 1.60
C LYS A 35 -12.78 0.90 1.49
N LYS A 36 -13.94 0.51 0.95
CA LYS A 36 -14.29 -0.89 0.77
C LYS A 36 -13.25 -1.59 -0.10
N GLU A 37 -12.98 -1.04 -1.28
CA GLU A 37 -12.01 -1.63 -2.22
C GLU A 37 -10.62 -1.77 -1.60
N PHE A 38 -10.15 -0.75 -0.89
CA PHE A 38 -8.85 -0.80 -0.24
C PHE A 38 -8.82 -1.85 0.88
N THR A 39 -9.81 -1.88 1.77
CA THR A 39 -9.83 -2.85 2.89
C THR A 39 -9.99 -4.30 2.45
N GLU A 40 -10.50 -4.55 1.24
CA GLU A 40 -10.61 -5.89 0.64
C GLU A 40 -9.34 -6.28 -0.16
N SER A 41 -8.37 -5.37 -0.32
CA SER A 41 -7.13 -5.61 -1.07
C SER A 41 -6.09 -6.40 -0.27
N ARG A 42 -5.18 -7.08 -0.97
CA ARG A 42 -4.01 -7.70 -0.32
C ARG A 42 -3.05 -6.62 0.20
N THR A 43 -2.99 -5.47 -0.46
CA THR A 43 -2.17 -4.33 -0.01
C THR A 43 -2.56 -3.86 1.39
N TYR A 44 -3.87 -3.78 1.69
CA TYR A 44 -4.33 -3.47 3.05
C TYR A 44 -4.03 -4.59 4.06
N ASN A 45 -4.10 -5.86 3.63
CA ASN A 45 -3.71 -6.99 4.45
C ASN A 45 -2.23 -6.89 4.84
N PHE A 46 -1.37 -6.57 3.87
CA PHE A 46 0.06 -6.31 4.11
C PHE A 46 0.25 -5.18 5.13
N LEU A 47 -0.33 -4.00 4.91
CA LEU A 47 -0.30 -2.87 5.85
C LEU A 47 -0.73 -3.27 7.28
N SER A 48 -1.78 -4.08 7.39
CA SER A 48 -2.41 -4.38 8.68
C SER A 48 -1.68 -5.47 9.46
N TYR A 49 -1.14 -6.47 8.77
CA TYR A 49 -0.73 -7.74 9.37
C TYR A 49 0.71 -8.17 9.07
N SER A 50 1.48 -7.44 8.25
CA SER A 50 2.89 -7.78 8.04
C SER A 50 3.72 -7.50 9.30
N ASP A 51 4.75 -8.30 9.52
CA ASP A 51 5.74 -8.07 10.59
C ASP A 51 6.84 -7.06 10.14
N ASP A 52 6.67 -6.43 8.98
CA ASP A 52 7.66 -5.52 8.42
C ASP A 52 7.73 -4.20 9.20
N PRO A 53 8.94 -3.64 9.40
CA PRO A 53 9.12 -2.41 10.14
C PRO A 53 8.54 -1.20 9.38
N PHE A 54 7.55 -0.56 9.99
CA PHE A 54 6.75 0.56 9.46
C PHE A 54 7.46 1.87 9.12
N VAL A 55 8.78 1.94 9.25
CA VAL A 55 9.46 3.24 9.43
C VAL A 55 9.73 3.95 8.09
N GLU A 56 9.65 3.23 6.97
CA GLU A 56 10.10 3.75 5.67
C GLU A 56 8.97 3.94 4.64
N GLU A 57 7.80 3.31 4.81
CA GLU A 57 6.70 3.34 3.83
C GLU A 57 5.61 4.36 4.19
N GLY A 58 5.26 5.21 3.23
CA GLY A 58 4.20 6.21 3.34
C GLY A 58 2.92 5.85 2.57
N PRO A 59 1.89 6.71 2.61
CA PRO A 59 0.63 6.46 1.89
C PRO A 59 0.79 6.27 0.37
N GLU A 60 1.78 6.94 -0.22
CA GLU A 60 2.04 6.86 -1.67
C GLU A 60 2.49 5.46 -2.08
N ASP A 61 3.33 4.81 -1.26
CA ASP A 61 3.81 3.44 -1.52
C ASP A 61 2.65 2.43 -1.49
N PHE A 62 1.77 2.52 -0.48
CA PHE A 62 0.59 1.66 -0.40
C PHE A 62 -0.43 1.94 -1.52
N PHE A 63 -0.55 3.20 -1.96
CA PHE A 63 -1.41 3.53 -3.10
C PHE A 63 -0.84 2.95 -4.42
N GLU A 64 0.46 3.06 -4.63
CA GLU A 64 1.17 2.47 -5.77
C GLU A 64 1.00 0.94 -5.78
N MET A 65 1.26 0.27 -4.66
CA MET A 65 1.07 -1.18 -4.51
C MET A 65 -0.38 -1.59 -4.79
N PHE A 66 -1.37 -0.82 -4.31
CA PHE A 66 -2.79 -1.08 -4.60
C PHE A 66 -3.10 -0.97 -6.11
N ASN A 67 -2.57 0.06 -6.76
CA ASN A 67 -2.76 0.24 -8.21
C ASN A 67 -2.11 -0.90 -9.00
N ASN A 68 -0.91 -1.31 -8.63
CA ASN A 68 -0.21 -2.43 -9.26
C ASN A 68 -0.90 -3.76 -8.99
N GLU A 69 -1.46 -3.94 -7.78
CA GLU A 69 -2.32 -5.08 -7.47
C GLU A 69 -3.53 -5.13 -8.41
N LYS A 70 -4.22 -4.02 -8.65
CA LYS A 70 -5.36 -3.97 -9.57
C LYS A 70 -4.95 -4.14 -11.03
N LYS A 71 -3.83 -3.54 -11.45
CA LYS A 71 -3.39 -3.52 -12.85
C LYS A 71 -2.76 -4.84 -13.29
N TYR A 72 -1.94 -5.44 -12.44
CA TYR A 72 -1.13 -6.61 -12.77
C TYR A 72 -1.47 -7.85 -11.94
N GLY A 73 -2.34 -7.75 -10.94
CA GLY A 73 -2.62 -8.84 -10.02
C GLY A 73 -1.48 -9.13 -9.04
N ARG A 74 -0.52 -8.21 -8.88
CA ARG A 74 0.71 -8.38 -8.08
C ARG A 74 0.90 -7.18 -7.14
N MET A 75 1.17 -7.44 -5.86
CA MET A 75 1.59 -6.40 -4.91
C MET A 75 3.08 -6.12 -5.10
N ILE A 76 3.41 -5.30 -6.08
CA ILE A 76 4.79 -4.90 -6.38
C ILE A 76 4.87 -3.39 -6.50
N THR A 77 6.04 -2.84 -6.20
CA THR A 77 6.34 -1.44 -6.49
C THR A 77 6.74 -1.26 -7.95
N ASP A 78 6.63 -0.04 -8.45
CA ASP A 78 7.11 0.41 -9.74
C ASP A 78 8.64 0.23 -9.84
N THR A 79 9.35 0.39 -8.72
CA THR A 79 10.79 0.07 -8.67
C THR A 79 11.04 -1.40 -8.92
N GLN A 80 10.29 -2.30 -8.28
CA GLN A 80 10.41 -3.74 -8.54
C GLN A 80 10.04 -4.08 -9.98
N LEU A 81 8.97 -3.48 -10.50
CA LEU A 81 8.55 -3.67 -11.89
C LEU A 81 9.61 -3.18 -12.88
N TYR A 82 10.24 -2.04 -12.60
CA TYR A 82 11.32 -1.48 -13.41
C TYR A 82 12.55 -2.39 -13.38
N LEU A 83 12.95 -2.87 -12.21
CA LEU A 83 14.05 -3.82 -12.09
C LEU A 83 13.76 -5.10 -12.87
N GLU A 84 12.57 -5.69 -12.79
CA GLU A 84 12.22 -6.88 -13.59
C GLU A 84 12.43 -6.71 -15.11
N GLN A 85 12.27 -5.50 -15.62
CA GLN A 85 12.48 -5.15 -17.03
C GLN A 85 13.95 -4.84 -17.36
N HIS A 86 14.75 -4.55 -16.34
CA HIS A 86 16.15 -4.14 -16.44
C HIS A 86 17.08 -5.03 -15.59
N PRO A 87 17.16 -6.35 -15.89
CA PRO A 87 17.96 -7.30 -15.13
C PRO A 87 19.45 -6.96 -15.04
N GLU A 88 19.97 -6.17 -15.97
CA GLU A 88 21.33 -5.64 -15.97
C GLU A 88 21.67 -4.74 -14.76
N LEU A 89 20.67 -4.19 -14.08
CA LEU A 89 20.89 -3.26 -12.96
C LEU A 89 21.18 -3.96 -11.62
N TYR A 90 20.95 -5.27 -11.53
CA TYR A 90 21.14 -6.05 -10.29
C TYR A 90 21.69 -7.47 -10.53
N LYS A 91 21.97 -7.85 -11.78
CA LYS A 91 22.85 -8.98 -12.08
C LYS A 91 24.30 -8.52 -12.06
N ASN A 92 25.02 -8.86 -10.99
CA ASN A 92 26.48 -8.98 -10.98
C ASN A 92 26.87 -10.44 -11.25
#